data_AF-A0A1S2ZRA4-F1
#
_entry.id   AF-A0A1S2ZRA4-F1
#
_cell.length_a   1.000
_cell.length_b   1.000
_cell.length_c   1.000
_cell.angle_alpha   90.00
_cell.angle_beta   90.00
_cell.angle_gamma   90.00
#
_symmetry.space_group_name_H-M   'P 1'
#
loop_
_entity.id
_entity.type
_entity.pdbx_description
1 polymer ?
#
loop_
_entity_poly.entity_id
_entity_poly.type
_entity_poly.pdbx_seq_one_letter_code
_entity_poly.pdbx_strand_id
1 'polypeptide(L)'
;MSLMPLKFQVVGKDEEDEEEESLDSLKALTAKLQLQTRRPSYLEWTARIQSQAWSRTQTKPGPGRAGAICGFDSMDSALEWLRQELREMQAQDRQLAGRLLRLRAQLHRLKVDQAYHLHQELLDEAELELELAPPLRHLGLTRMNISARRFTLC
;
A
#
# COMPACT_ATOMS: atom_id res chain seq x y z
N MET A 1 0.67 -45.74 -3.79
CA MET A 1 0.96 -44.31 -3.54
C MET A 1 -0.32 -43.66 -3.05
N SER A 2 -0.41 -43.34 -1.76
CA SER A 2 -1.63 -42.79 -1.13
C SER A 2 -1.66 -41.28 -1.34
N LEU A 3 -2.63 -40.78 -2.12
CA LEU A 3 -2.89 -39.34 -2.26
C LEU A 3 -3.65 -38.88 -1.01
N MET A 4 -3.01 -38.05 -0.19
CA MET A 4 -3.69 -37.35 0.91
C MET A 4 -4.66 -36.31 0.33
N PRO A 5 -5.85 -36.11 0.91
CA PRO A 5 -6.74 -35.05 0.50
C PRO A 5 -6.19 -33.72 1.04
N LEU A 6 -5.71 -32.86 0.14
CA LEU A 6 -5.42 -31.46 0.43
C LEU A 6 -6.73 -30.77 0.79
N LYS A 7 -6.92 -30.48 2.09
CA LYS A 7 -8.00 -29.60 2.55
C LYS A 7 -7.68 -28.18 2.08
N PHE A 8 -8.42 -27.74 1.09
CA PHE A 8 -8.47 -26.35 0.68
C PHE A 8 -9.15 -25.55 1.80
N GLN A 9 -8.37 -24.74 2.51
CA GLN A 9 -8.89 -23.84 3.53
C GLN A 9 -9.44 -22.60 2.82
N VAL A 10 -10.76 -22.43 2.93
CA VAL A 10 -11.51 -21.28 2.42
C VAL A 10 -10.97 -20.01 3.09
N VAL A 11 -10.40 -19.14 2.25
CA VAL A 11 -10.08 -17.74 2.56
C VAL A 11 -11.40 -17.03 2.83
N GLY A 12 -11.58 -16.52 4.04
CA GLY A 12 -12.79 -15.76 4.40
C GLY A 12 -13.21 -15.85 5.85
N LYS A 13 -12.28 -16.00 6.81
CA LYS A 13 -12.66 -15.95 8.23
C LYS A 13 -11.72 -15.20 9.17
N ASP A 14 -10.78 -14.42 8.65
CA ASP A 14 -9.86 -13.61 9.47
C ASP A 14 -9.75 -12.15 8.95
N GLU A 15 -10.82 -11.58 8.38
CA GLU A 15 -10.78 -10.18 7.86
C GLU A 15 -10.84 -9.10 8.97
N GLU A 16 -11.02 -9.46 10.24
CA GLU A 16 -11.10 -8.49 11.34
C GLU A 16 -9.77 -8.32 12.11
N ASP A 17 -8.85 -9.30 12.05
CA ASP A 17 -7.55 -9.25 12.75
C ASP A 17 -6.36 -8.87 11.83
N GLU A 18 -6.53 -8.92 10.50
CA GLU A 18 -5.47 -8.57 9.53
C GLU A 18 -5.11 -7.06 9.53
N GLU A 19 -6.01 -6.18 9.95
CA GLU A 19 -5.79 -4.72 9.93
C GLU A 19 -4.80 -4.25 11.01
N GLU A 20 -4.82 -4.89 12.19
CA GLU A 20 -3.93 -4.54 13.31
C GLU A 20 -2.50 -5.02 13.04
N GLU A 21 -2.35 -6.24 12.50
CA GLU A 21 -1.07 -6.75 12.00
C GLU A 21 -0.52 -5.92 10.84
N SER A 22 -1.38 -5.38 9.97
CA SER A 22 -0.97 -4.56 8.83
C SER A 22 -0.35 -3.22 9.26
N LEU A 23 -0.94 -2.49 10.22
CA LEU A 23 -0.39 -1.19 10.66
C LEU A 23 0.95 -1.34 11.38
N ASP A 24 1.10 -2.34 12.24
CA ASP A 24 2.36 -2.56 12.95
C ASP A 24 3.44 -3.14 12.04
N SER A 25 3.07 -4.02 11.11
CA SER A 25 3.97 -4.48 10.03
C SER A 25 4.40 -3.33 9.12
N LEU A 26 3.50 -2.39 8.80
CA LEU A 26 3.82 -1.18 8.01
C LEU A 26 4.72 -0.23 8.79
N LYS A 27 4.50 -0.05 10.11
CA LYS A 27 5.42 0.73 10.97
C LYS A 27 6.80 0.09 11.04
N ALA A 28 6.87 -1.24 11.17
CA ALA A 28 8.13 -1.97 11.19
C ALA A 28 8.86 -1.87 9.85
N LEU A 29 8.13 -2.00 8.73
CA LEU A 29 8.69 -1.91 7.39
C LEU A 29 9.16 -0.48 7.06
N THR A 30 8.40 0.53 7.45
CA THR A 30 8.80 1.95 7.27
C THR A 30 9.99 2.32 8.13
N ALA A 31 10.07 1.84 9.38
CA ALA A 31 11.25 1.98 10.24
C ALA A 31 12.47 1.26 9.66
N LYS A 32 12.30 0.03 9.16
CA LYS A 32 13.35 -0.78 8.53
C LYS A 32 13.90 -0.14 7.25
N LEU A 33 13.04 0.49 6.46
CA LEU A 33 13.40 1.20 5.23
C LEU A 33 13.82 2.65 5.47
N GLN A 34 13.84 3.12 6.73
CA GLN A 34 14.09 4.52 7.12
C GLN A 34 13.30 5.54 6.29
N LEU A 35 12.05 5.22 5.98
CA LEU A 35 11.18 6.13 5.24
C LEU A 35 10.78 7.27 6.17
N GLN A 36 11.02 8.52 5.75
CA GLN A 36 10.53 9.70 6.47
C GLN A 36 9.00 9.77 6.32
N THR A 37 8.27 9.11 7.22
CA THR A 37 6.80 9.09 7.24
C THR A 37 6.19 10.41 7.70
N ARG A 38 7.00 11.34 8.20
CA ARG A 38 6.59 12.68 8.61
C ARG A 38 6.99 13.71 7.56
N ARG A 39 6.07 14.62 7.23
CA ARG A 39 6.37 15.76 6.36
C ARG A 39 7.54 16.58 6.94
N PRO A 40 8.50 17.02 6.12
CA PRO A 40 9.64 17.82 6.58
C PRO A 40 9.20 19.08 7.36
N SER A 41 8.11 19.72 6.94
CA SER A 41 7.51 20.87 7.62
C SER A 41 6.98 20.56 9.03
N TYR A 42 6.52 19.32 9.26
CA TYR A 42 6.11 18.88 10.60
C TYR A 42 7.33 18.63 11.48
N LEU A 43 8.39 18.03 10.95
CA LEU A 43 9.64 17.87 11.68
C LEU A 43 10.26 19.23 12.03
N GLU A 44 10.26 20.18 11.10
CA GLU A 44 10.65 21.56 11.33
C GLU A 44 9.76 22.25 12.36
N TRP A 45 8.44 22.04 12.33
CA TRP A 45 7.50 22.59 13.31
C TRP A 45 7.72 22.00 14.70
N THR A 46 7.93 20.68 14.81
CA THR A 46 8.28 20.04 16.08
C THR A 46 9.62 20.53 16.60
N ALA A 47 10.61 20.68 15.72
CA ALA A 47 11.89 21.25 16.06
C ALA A 47 11.72 22.69 16.54
N ARG A 48 10.90 23.52 15.88
CA ARG A 48 10.61 24.92 16.27
C ARG A 48 9.85 25.06 17.59
N ILE A 49 8.95 24.13 17.91
CA ILE A 49 8.25 24.11 19.20
C ILE A 49 9.20 23.68 20.31
N GLN A 50 10.04 22.67 20.05
CA GLN A 50 11.04 22.18 21.00
C GLN A 50 12.20 23.17 21.16
N SER A 51 12.51 23.97 20.13
CA SER A 51 13.63 24.90 20.07
C SER A 51 13.29 26.35 20.43
N GLN A 52 12.45 26.60 21.45
CA GLN A 52 12.50 27.86 22.24
C GLN A 52 11.57 29.05 21.85
N ALA A 53 10.37 28.87 21.26
CA ALA A 53 9.54 30.02 20.85
C ALA A 53 8.07 30.08 21.28
N TRP A 54 7.44 29.01 21.81
CA TRP A 54 6.03 29.11 22.24
C TRP A 54 5.87 29.97 23.51
N SER A 55 6.81 29.91 24.44
CA SER A 55 6.75 30.69 25.70
C SER A 55 7.20 32.16 25.56
N ARG A 56 7.93 32.53 24.49
CA ARG A 56 8.53 33.88 24.34
C ARG A 56 7.65 34.90 23.64
N THR A 57 6.59 34.49 22.93
CA THR A 57 5.61 35.41 22.32
C THR A 57 4.53 35.88 23.30
N GLN A 58 4.51 35.34 24.53
CA GLN A 58 3.49 35.66 25.55
C GLN A 58 3.92 36.75 26.56
N THR A 59 5.12 37.32 26.46
CA THR A 59 5.54 38.41 27.36
C THR A 59 5.27 39.79 26.76
N LYS A 60 3.99 40.16 26.74
CA LYS A 60 3.57 41.46 27.30
C LYS A 60 2.23 41.27 28.02
N PRO A 61 2.24 40.91 29.32
CA PRO A 61 1.02 40.86 30.10
C PRO A 61 0.55 42.30 30.32
N GLY A 62 -0.59 42.66 29.74
CA GLY A 62 -1.41 43.72 30.31
C GLY A 62 -1.83 43.30 31.73
N PRO A 63 -1.93 44.22 32.70
CA PRO A 63 -2.23 43.86 34.07
C PRO A 63 -3.69 43.40 34.13
N GLY A 64 -3.92 42.10 34.35
CA GLY A 64 -5.24 41.62 34.75
C GLY A 64 -5.77 40.34 34.11
N ARG A 65 -5.01 39.24 34.11
CA ARG A 65 -5.56 37.89 34.39
C ARG A 65 -4.43 36.89 34.59
N ALA A 66 -4.10 36.64 35.86
CA ALA A 66 -3.32 35.48 36.26
C ALA A 66 -4.15 34.22 35.96
N GLY A 67 -3.93 33.61 34.80
CA GLY A 67 -4.66 32.41 34.38
C GLY A 67 -4.62 32.12 32.87
N ALA A 68 -4.29 33.10 32.03
CA ALA A 68 -4.26 32.89 30.58
C ALA A 68 -2.99 32.14 30.15
N ILE A 69 -3.08 30.82 30.03
CA ILE A 69 -1.99 30.00 29.49
C ILE A 69 -1.99 30.20 27.98
N CYS A 70 -0.98 30.90 27.46
CA CYS A 70 -0.71 31.02 26.03
C CYS A 70 -1.89 31.60 25.20
N GLY A 71 -2.61 32.58 25.76
CA GLY A 71 -3.78 33.20 25.08
C GLY A 71 -5.08 32.41 25.20
N PHE A 72 -5.09 31.27 25.91
CA PHE A 72 -6.30 30.54 26.27
C PHE A 72 -6.74 30.88 27.68
N ASP A 73 -8.05 30.89 27.92
CA ASP A 73 -8.64 31.21 29.22
C ASP A 73 -8.35 30.16 30.31
N SER A 74 -8.00 28.92 29.92
CA SER A 74 -7.64 27.83 30.84
C SER A 74 -6.73 26.78 30.17
N MET A 75 -6.05 25.97 30.99
CA MET A 75 -5.25 24.81 30.54
C MET A 75 -6.12 23.81 29.76
N ASP A 76 -7.32 23.52 30.27
CA ASP A 76 -8.23 22.54 29.67
C ASP A 76 -8.70 22.99 28.29
N SER A 77 -8.97 24.29 28.11
CA SER A 77 -9.32 24.87 26.80
C SER A 77 -8.21 24.71 25.77
N ALA A 78 -6.95 24.89 26.17
CA ALA A 78 -5.80 24.69 25.27
C ALA A 78 -5.62 23.21 24.90
N LEU A 79 -5.84 22.29 25.85
CA LEU A 79 -5.77 20.85 25.60
C LEU A 79 -6.93 20.36 24.72
N GLU A 80 -8.15 20.87 24.93
CA GLU A 80 -9.32 20.60 24.09
C GLU A 80 -9.06 21.02 22.64
N TRP A 81 -8.51 22.24 22.46
CA TRP A 81 -8.13 22.74 21.14
C TRP A 81 -7.08 21.85 20.47
N LEU A 82 -6.00 21.49 21.17
CA LEU A 82 -4.97 20.60 20.62
C LEU A 82 -5.53 19.22 20.24
N ARG A 83 -6.43 18.66 21.05
CA ARG A 83 -7.10 17.40 20.71
C ARG A 83 -7.95 17.53 19.45
N GLN A 84 -8.65 18.64 19.29
CA GLN A 84 -9.46 18.89 18.11
C GLN A 84 -8.60 19.03 16.86
N GLU A 85 -7.53 19.80 16.93
CA GLU A 85 -6.57 19.99 15.83
C GLU A 85 -5.93 18.67 15.40
N LEU A 86 -5.49 17.84 16.37
CA LEU A 86 -4.93 16.52 16.08
C LEU A 86 -5.95 15.59 15.43
N ARG A 87 -7.23 15.63 15.83
CA ARG A 87 -8.29 14.85 15.18
C ARG A 87 -8.51 15.29 13.74
N GLU A 88 -8.49 16.60 13.48
CA GLU A 88 -8.64 17.15 12.14
C GLU A 88 -7.46 16.76 11.24
N MET A 89 -6.23 16.90 11.72
CA MET A 89 -5.04 16.44 11.01
C MET A 89 -5.10 14.93 10.72
N GLN A 90 -5.53 14.14 11.70
CA GLN A 90 -5.68 12.70 11.53
C GLN A 90 -6.75 12.34 10.49
N ALA A 91 -7.86 13.10 10.42
CA ALA A 91 -8.89 12.91 9.40
C ALA A 91 -8.37 13.23 7.99
N GLN A 92 -7.60 14.30 7.84
CA GLN A 92 -6.96 14.66 6.58
C GLN A 92 -5.95 13.60 6.12
N ASP A 93 -5.11 13.10 7.03
CA ASP A 93 -4.14 12.05 6.72
C ASP A 93 -4.82 10.74 6.33
N ARG A 94 -5.90 10.34 7.02
CA ARG A 94 -6.72 9.18 6.63
C ARG A 94 -7.32 9.35 5.23
N GLN A 95 -7.83 10.53 4.91
CA GLN A 95 -8.37 10.82 3.58
C GLN A 95 -7.30 10.73 2.49
N LEU A 96 -6.10 11.28 2.73
CA LEU A 96 -4.98 11.20 1.81
C LEU A 96 -4.51 9.77 1.61
N ALA A 97 -4.36 8.99 2.69
CA ALA A 97 -4.00 7.59 2.63
C ALA A 97 -5.02 6.79 1.78
N GLY A 98 -6.32 7.01 1.99
CA GLY A 98 -7.36 6.38 1.19
C GLY A 98 -7.28 6.74 -0.30
N ARG A 99 -6.94 7.99 -0.63
CA ARG A 99 -6.70 8.40 -2.03
C ARG A 99 -5.49 7.70 -2.63
N LEU A 100 -4.37 7.61 -1.90
CA LEU A 100 -3.14 6.96 -2.36
C LEU A 100 -3.33 5.45 -2.57
N LEU A 101 -4.02 4.77 -1.66
CA LEU A 101 -4.33 3.35 -1.80
C LEU A 101 -5.18 3.07 -3.05
N ARG A 102 -6.18 3.91 -3.33
CA ARG A 102 -6.97 3.81 -4.56
C ARG A 102 -6.13 4.00 -5.81
N LEU A 103 -5.27 5.02 -5.84
CA LEU A 103 -4.36 5.25 -6.97
C LEU A 103 -3.38 4.08 -7.15
N ARG A 104 -2.85 3.53 -6.05
CA ARG A 104 -1.96 2.36 -6.10
C ARG A 104 -2.68 1.14 -6.70
N ALA A 105 -3.92 0.87 -6.30
CA ALA A 105 -4.71 -0.22 -6.85
C ALA A 105 -5.00 -0.03 -8.35
N GLN A 106 -5.35 1.19 -8.77
CA GLN A 106 -5.56 1.52 -10.18
C GLN A 106 -4.29 1.34 -11.00
N LEU A 107 -3.15 1.83 -10.50
CA LEU A 107 -1.86 1.67 -11.16
C LEU A 107 -1.46 0.19 -11.26
N HIS A 108 -1.68 -0.59 -10.20
CA HIS A 108 -1.41 -2.02 -10.22
C HIS A 108 -2.26 -2.73 -11.27
N ARG A 109 -3.58 -2.44 -11.34
CA ARG A 109 -4.47 -2.98 -12.36
C ARG A 109 -3.97 -2.65 -13.77
N LEU A 110 -3.68 -1.38 -14.04
CA LEU A 110 -3.17 -0.96 -15.35
C LEU A 110 -1.86 -1.63 -15.73
N LYS A 111 -0.96 -1.88 -14.76
CA LYS A 111 0.28 -2.63 -15.00
C LYS A 111 0.02 -4.10 -15.35
N VAL A 112 -0.93 -4.74 -14.68
CA VAL A 112 -1.33 -6.12 -14.99
C VAL A 112 -1.97 -6.18 -16.38
N ASP A 113 -2.87 -5.25 -16.69
CA ASP A 113 -3.51 -5.16 -18.01
C ASP A 113 -2.46 -4.92 -19.11
N GLN A 114 -1.47 -4.06 -18.88
CA GLN A 114 -0.36 -3.85 -19.82
C GLN A 114 0.47 -5.12 -20.04
N ALA A 115 0.81 -5.84 -18.96
CA ALA A 115 1.57 -7.09 -19.07
C ALA A 115 0.79 -8.17 -19.84
N TYR A 116 -0.54 -8.22 -19.64
CA TYR A 116 -1.42 -9.10 -20.39
C TYR A 116 -1.39 -8.78 -21.90
N HIS A 117 -1.54 -7.52 -22.28
CA HIS A 117 -1.50 -7.12 -23.69
C HIS A 117 -0.17 -7.46 -24.37
N LEU A 118 0.96 -7.16 -23.72
CA LEU A 118 2.28 -7.52 -24.25
C LEU A 118 2.43 -9.03 -24.42
N HIS A 119 1.92 -9.83 -23.47
CA HIS A 119 1.96 -11.28 -23.60
C HIS A 119 1.07 -11.78 -24.74
N GLN A 120 -0.12 -11.19 -24.91
CA GLN A 120 -1.02 -11.53 -26.00
C GLN A 120 -0.39 -11.23 -27.36
N GLU A 121 0.23 -10.06 -27.54
CA GLU A 121 0.94 -9.71 -28.77
C GLU A 121 2.06 -10.72 -29.10
N LEU A 122 2.82 -11.15 -28.09
CA LEU A 122 3.85 -12.19 -28.26
C LEU A 122 3.26 -13.54 -28.65
N LEU A 123 2.10 -13.91 -28.10
CA LEU A 123 1.40 -15.14 -28.48
C LEU A 123 0.88 -15.06 -29.92
N ASP A 124 0.29 -13.92 -30.30
CA ASP A 124 -0.23 -13.69 -31.65
C ASP A 124 0.91 -13.72 -32.69
N GLU A 125 2.07 -13.12 -32.37
CA GLU A 125 3.27 -13.18 -33.22
C GLU A 125 3.78 -14.62 -33.38
N ALA A 126 3.87 -15.39 -32.29
CA ALA A 126 4.28 -16.79 -32.34
C ALA A 126 3.27 -17.69 -33.08
N GLU A 127 1.96 -17.41 -32.98
CA GLU A 127 0.93 -18.10 -33.73
C GLU A 127 1.09 -17.86 -35.25
N LEU A 128 1.31 -16.60 -35.65
CA LEU A 128 1.60 -16.23 -37.04
C LEU A 128 2.86 -16.91 -37.58
N GLU A 129 3.95 -16.94 -36.81
CA GLU A 129 5.16 -17.67 -37.20
C GLU A 129 4.91 -19.16 -37.41
N LEU A 130 4.09 -19.78 -36.55
CA LEU A 130 3.74 -21.19 -36.66
C LEU A 130 2.82 -21.48 -37.85
N GLU A 131 1.88 -20.59 -38.17
CA GLU A 131 1.01 -20.69 -39.35
C GLU A 131 1.80 -20.58 -40.65
N LEU A 132 2.80 -19.71 -40.69
CA LEU A 132 3.68 -19.50 -41.83
C LEU A 132 4.77 -20.58 -41.95
N ALA A 133 5.02 -21.36 -40.89
CA ALA A 133 6.00 -22.42 -40.90
C ALA A 133 5.59 -23.56 -41.86
N PRO A 134 6.46 -23.94 -42.81
CA PRO A 134 6.14 -25.03 -43.72
C PRO A 134 5.96 -26.34 -42.94
N PRO A 135 4.98 -27.19 -43.31
CA PRO A 135 4.75 -28.44 -42.62
C PRO A 135 6.04 -29.28 -42.63
N LEU A 136 6.52 -29.66 -41.43
CA LEU A 136 7.77 -30.40 -41.21
C LEU A 136 7.79 -31.81 -41.82
N ARG A 137 6.80 -32.17 -42.64
CA ARG A 137 6.72 -33.41 -43.42
C ARG A 137 7.94 -33.59 -44.32
N HIS A 138 8.49 -32.49 -44.84
CA HIS A 138 9.72 -32.51 -45.66
C HIS A 138 10.98 -32.90 -44.86
N LEU A 139 10.94 -32.78 -43.53
CA LEU A 139 11.97 -33.27 -42.60
C LEU A 139 11.62 -34.66 -42.03
N GLY A 140 10.59 -35.33 -42.57
CA GLY A 140 10.11 -36.63 -42.09
C GLY A 140 9.27 -36.58 -40.81
N LEU A 141 8.96 -35.39 -40.29
CA LEU A 141 8.18 -35.21 -39.07
C LEU A 141 6.69 -35.10 -39.41
N THR A 142 5.89 -36.04 -38.91
CA THR A 142 4.42 -36.03 -39.06
C THR A 142 3.74 -35.59 -37.76
N ARG A 143 2.56 -34.94 -37.86
CA ARG A 143 1.77 -34.54 -36.70
C ARG A 143 1.43 -35.78 -35.86
N MET A 144 2.05 -35.91 -34.70
CA MET A 144 1.84 -37.04 -33.79
C MET A 144 0.58 -36.78 -32.96
N ASN A 145 -0.43 -37.65 -33.11
CA ASN A 145 -1.62 -37.60 -32.28
C ASN A 145 -1.34 -38.25 -30.91
N ILE A 146 -0.94 -37.42 -29.95
CA ILE A 146 -0.58 -37.82 -28.58
C ILE A 146 -1.77 -38.32 -27.76
N SER A 147 -3.03 -38.03 -28.13
CA SER A 147 -4.21 -38.56 -27.44
C SER A 147 -4.59 -39.98 -27.90
N ALA A 148 -4.08 -40.44 -29.05
CA ALA A 148 -4.28 -41.80 -29.53
C ALA A 148 -3.30 -42.83 -28.94
N ARG A 149 -2.18 -42.38 -28.35
CA ARG A 149 -1.23 -43.26 -27.66
C ARG A 149 -1.55 -43.30 -26.18
N ARG A 150 -2.08 -44.44 -25.72
CA ARG A 150 -2.11 -44.77 -24.29
C ARG A 150 -0.67 -44.90 -23.81
N PHE A 151 -0.13 -43.84 -23.22
CA PHE A 151 1.14 -43.90 -22.51
C PHE A 151 0.96 -44.82 -21.31
N THR A 152 1.48 -46.04 -21.38
CA THR A 152 1.68 -46.86 -20.19
C THR A 152 2.88 -46.29 -19.44
N LEU A 153 2.62 -45.68 -18.29
CA LEU A 153 3.66 -45.26 -17.34
C LEU A 153 4.35 -46.52 -16.79
N CYS A 154 5.67 -46.59 -16.96
CA CYS A 154 6.54 -47.51 -16.22
C CYS A 154 6.91 -46.90 -14.86
#